data_AF-A0A2G5CR07-F1
#
_entry.id   AF-A0A2G5CR07-F1
#
_cell.length_a   1.000
_cell.length_b   1.000
_cell.length_c   1.000
_cell.angle_alpha   90.00
_cell.angle_beta   90.00
_cell.angle_gamma   90.00
#
_symmetry.space_group_name_H-M   'P 1'
#
loop_
_entity.id
_entity.type
_entity.pdbx_description
1 polymer ?
#
loop_
_entity_poly.entity_id
_entity_poly.type
_entity_poly.pdbx_seq_one_letter_code
_entity_poly.pdbx_strand_id
1 'polypeptide(L)'
;MARSKNMMKNPLITITPSHLLHCFSLFPPNSILFSSPRKNSSRTQKLCSSTNLPLFFLFLLILFAFFSVSKVGLIPISQNSIHCSSLDSLSSFSSSSSSSSSETFSPMLLTSLSASISLMDEDVPRLSNSVMSPLPAHGMAKNMTEEEKDFWKQPDGSGYKPCLEFGIKYRRESVKISKEKRRFLVVVASGGLNQQRNQIIDAVVIARILEAALVIPVLQVNLIWGDESEFSEIFDAEHFKRTLQADVRIVSSLPSTHLVPKQSVERKIPHDISPGWIRARFFKQLNEEGVLILKGLDSKLSKNLPSDLQKLRCKVAFHALRFAAPIREIGNKLARRMWIEGPYIALHLRLEKDVWVRTGCRTGLGPKFDRIIAEEQKSSPEYLTGRLNMTYDQRRLAGLCPLNALEVARLLKALGAPSSARLYVAGGDPFGGTQALLPLKKEFPDLVTKEMLAKEGELAPYINRSSVLAAIDYIISLSSTVFMPSHGGNMGRAMQGHRAYVGHKKYINPNKRAMLPFFGNASISSTEFNRIMKHLHKYSLGRPQLRDNKRGRDVIAYPVPECMCNS
;
A
#
# COMPACT_ATOMS: atom_id res chain seq x y z
N MET A 1 25.35 60.53 -37.44
CA MET A 1 24.12 61.05 -38.08
C MET A 1 22.88 60.37 -37.46
N ALA A 2 21.68 60.79 -37.87
CA ALA A 2 20.42 60.70 -37.13
C ALA A 2 19.88 59.29 -36.73
N ARG A 3 18.94 59.34 -35.77
CA ARG A 3 18.07 58.28 -35.23
C ARG A 3 17.20 57.58 -36.30
N SER A 4 16.78 56.34 -36.03
CA SER A 4 15.36 56.06 -35.76
C SER A 4 15.14 54.76 -34.97
N LYS A 5 13.96 54.61 -34.35
CA LYS A 5 13.54 53.48 -33.49
C LYS A 5 12.57 52.56 -34.25
N ASN A 6 12.45 51.30 -33.82
CA ASN A 6 11.14 50.76 -33.40
C ASN A 6 11.25 49.50 -32.52
N MET A 7 10.19 49.22 -31.76
CA MET A 7 10.14 48.23 -30.67
C MET A 7 9.16 47.09 -30.95
N MET A 8 9.43 45.89 -30.42
CA MET A 8 8.57 44.98 -29.62
C MET A 8 9.12 43.53 -29.71
N LYS A 9 9.49 42.84 -28.61
CA LYS A 9 8.64 42.13 -27.60
C LYS A 9 7.84 40.96 -28.22
N ASN A 10 7.88 39.70 -27.78
CA ASN A 10 8.45 39.02 -26.58
C ASN A 10 8.90 37.58 -26.91
N PRO A 11 9.79 36.95 -26.13
CA PRO A 11 9.83 35.49 -25.95
C PRO A 11 8.90 35.04 -24.82
N LEU A 12 8.20 33.91 -24.98
CA LEU A 12 7.45 33.28 -23.88
C LEU A 12 8.42 32.67 -22.86
N ILE A 13 8.34 33.10 -21.60
CA ILE A 13 9.00 32.43 -20.48
C ILE A 13 7.95 31.56 -19.77
N THR A 14 8.08 30.24 -19.92
CA THR A 14 7.31 29.26 -19.16
C THR A 14 7.85 29.20 -17.73
N ILE A 15 7.11 29.74 -16.76
CA ILE A 15 7.50 29.71 -15.35
C ILE A 15 7.14 28.35 -14.75
N THR A 16 8.15 27.59 -14.34
CA THR A 16 8.03 26.30 -13.62
C THR A 16 7.74 26.50 -12.13
N PRO A 17 7.21 25.48 -11.41
CA PRO A 17 6.64 25.66 -10.07
C PRO A 17 7.64 25.96 -8.93
N SER A 18 8.94 25.76 -9.16
CA SER A 18 9.99 25.85 -8.14
C SER A 18 10.10 27.22 -7.46
N HIS A 19 9.76 28.30 -8.15
CA HIS A 19 9.93 29.67 -7.63
C HIS A 19 8.89 30.11 -6.57
N LEU A 20 7.81 29.35 -6.35
CA LEU A 20 6.78 29.70 -5.34
C LEU A 20 7.12 29.29 -3.90
N LEU A 21 8.19 28.51 -3.68
CA LEU A 21 8.56 28.01 -2.35
C LEU A 21 9.57 28.90 -1.59
N HIS A 22 10.26 29.83 -2.25
CA HIS A 22 11.32 30.64 -1.63
C HIS A 22 10.85 31.81 -0.75
N CYS A 23 9.56 32.15 -0.71
CA CYS A 23 9.05 33.27 0.10
C CYS A 23 8.42 32.88 1.45
N PHE A 24 8.54 31.62 1.89
CA PHE A 24 7.92 31.14 3.14
C PHE A 24 8.88 30.37 4.07
N SER A 25 10.07 30.95 4.31
CA SER A 25 11.00 30.49 5.34
C SER A 25 11.27 31.60 6.38
N LEU A 26 10.53 31.58 7.49
CA LEU A 26 10.87 32.31 8.71
C LEU A 26 11.22 31.29 9.80
N PHE A 27 12.52 31.21 10.11
CA PHE A 27 13.05 30.49 11.27
C PHE A 27 12.91 31.33 12.55
N PRO A 28 13.00 30.69 13.71
CA PRO A 28 14.10 31.05 14.62
C PRO A 28 15.05 29.86 14.86
N PRO A 29 16.30 30.12 15.30
CA PRO A 29 17.38 29.14 15.21
C PRO A 29 17.44 28.18 16.42
N ASN A 30 17.99 26.99 16.17
CA ASN A 30 19.15 26.49 16.91
C ASN A 30 19.78 25.29 16.18
N SER A 31 21.00 25.48 15.70
CA SER A 31 21.93 24.41 15.37
C SER A 31 22.49 23.77 16.65
N ILE A 32 23.09 22.57 16.54
CA ILE A 32 24.41 22.23 17.11
C ILE A 32 24.82 20.80 16.72
N LEU A 33 26.12 20.60 16.47
CA LEU A 33 26.76 19.34 16.11
C LEU A 33 27.00 18.41 17.32
N PHE A 34 27.35 17.15 17.02
CA PHE A 34 27.90 16.18 17.95
C PHE A 34 29.25 16.63 18.58
N SER A 35 29.32 16.70 19.91
CA SER A 35 30.54 16.40 20.70
C SER A 35 30.24 16.28 22.21
N SER A 36 31.02 15.47 22.93
CA SER A 36 30.98 15.25 24.40
C SER A 36 32.30 15.78 25.02
N PRO A 37 32.58 15.82 26.36
CA PRO A 37 31.79 15.29 27.50
C PRO A 37 31.82 16.13 28.83
N ARG A 38 31.13 15.61 29.89
CA ARG A 38 31.27 15.90 31.37
C ARG A 38 30.89 17.33 31.83
N LYS A 39 30.03 17.56 32.86
CA LYS A 39 30.17 17.16 34.28
C LYS A 39 28.89 17.47 35.11
N ASN A 40 28.81 16.89 36.31
CA ASN A 40 27.77 16.94 37.35
C ASN A 40 27.10 18.30 37.67
N SER A 41 25.81 18.26 38.05
CA SER A 41 25.36 18.75 39.37
C SER A 41 23.94 18.24 39.73
N SER A 42 23.68 18.11 41.03
CA SER A 42 22.46 17.58 41.64
C SER A 42 21.45 18.66 42.06
N ARG A 43 20.14 18.35 42.04
CA ARG A 43 19.26 18.81 43.13
C ARG A 43 18.05 17.90 43.37
N THR A 44 17.76 17.70 44.64
CA THR A 44 16.72 16.81 45.20
C THR A 44 15.55 17.62 45.77
N GLN A 45 14.33 17.08 45.64
CA GLN A 45 13.18 17.20 46.57
C GLN A 45 12.68 18.66 46.91
N LYS A 46 11.45 18.91 47.36
CA LYS A 46 10.49 18.09 48.13
C LYS A 46 9.04 18.59 47.97
N LEU A 47 8.10 17.82 48.52
CA LEU A 47 6.65 18.02 48.55
C LEU A 47 6.18 18.84 49.77
N CYS A 48 4.97 19.42 49.71
CA CYS A 48 3.96 19.60 50.79
C CYS A 48 2.70 20.31 50.21
N SER A 49 1.46 20.26 50.73
CA SER A 49 0.64 19.19 51.38
C SER A 49 -0.69 19.79 51.93
N SER A 50 -1.86 19.16 51.72
CA SER A 50 -3.13 19.29 52.49
C SER A 50 -4.21 18.40 51.83
N THR A 51 -4.73 17.27 52.36
CA THR A 51 -5.61 16.99 53.53
C THR A 51 -7.06 17.48 53.39
N ASN A 52 -8.15 16.74 53.71
CA ASN A 52 -8.34 15.30 54.00
C ASN A 52 -9.83 14.86 53.86
N LEU A 53 -10.10 13.54 53.93
CA LEU A 53 -11.42 12.85 53.90
C LEU A 53 -12.13 12.84 55.29
N PRO A 54 -13.40 12.36 55.51
CA PRO A 54 -13.91 10.98 55.26
C PRO A 54 -15.37 10.88 54.70
N LEU A 55 -15.95 9.78 54.19
CA LEU A 55 -15.93 8.31 54.44
C LEU A 55 -16.86 7.80 55.58
N PHE A 56 -17.93 7.09 55.22
CA PHE A 56 -18.66 6.14 56.09
C PHE A 56 -19.16 4.92 55.28
N PHE A 57 -19.18 3.74 55.91
CA PHE A 57 -19.37 2.41 55.30
C PHE A 57 -20.86 1.95 55.39
N LEU A 58 -21.46 1.35 54.35
CA LEU A 58 -21.55 -0.09 54.00
C LEU A 58 -22.52 -0.95 54.85
N PHE A 59 -23.67 -1.35 54.26
CA PHE A 59 -24.44 -2.58 54.57
C PHE A 59 -25.45 -2.83 53.40
N LEU A 60 -25.37 -3.89 52.59
CA LEU A 60 -25.69 -5.32 52.76
C LEU A 60 -27.16 -5.73 52.40
N LEU A 61 -27.34 -6.17 51.14
CA LEU A 61 -28.04 -7.38 50.64
C LEU A 61 -29.41 -7.90 51.19
N ILE A 62 -30.22 -8.45 50.23
CA ILE A 62 -31.49 -9.25 50.34
C ILE A 62 -32.74 -8.42 50.85
N LEU A 63 -34.05 -8.77 50.72
CA LEU A 63 -34.78 -10.02 50.39
C LEU A 63 -36.26 -9.84 49.88
N PHE A 64 -36.56 -10.08 48.57
CA PHE A 64 -37.88 -10.47 47.96
C PHE A 64 -39.07 -9.44 47.96
N ALA A 65 -40.16 -9.54 47.17
CA ALA A 65 -40.84 -10.67 46.47
C ALA A 65 -41.66 -10.30 45.19
N PHE A 66 -41.74 -11.26 44.24
CA PHE A 66 -42.82 -11.64 43.26
C PHE A 66 -43.87 -10.62 42.73
N PHE A 67 -44.22 -10.61 41.43
CA PHE A 67 -44.89 -11.72 40.72
C PHE A 67 -44.49 -11.95 39.24
N SER A 68 -44.72 -13.19 38.77
CA SER A 68 -44.43 -13.71 37.43
C SER A 68 -45.68 -13.80 36.54
N VAL A 69 -45.53 -13.93 35.21
CA VAL A 69 -46.09 -15.05 34.39
C VAL A 69 -45.26 -15.21 33.09
N SER A 70 -44.98 -16.45 32.68
CA SER A 70 -44.31 -16.81 31.41
C SER A 70 -45.11 -17.87 30.65
N LYS A 71 -45.09 -17.84 29.30
CA LYS A 71 -45.26 -18.98 28.36
C LYS A 71 -44.48 -18.59 27.08
N VAL A 72 -43.57 -19.34 26.46
CA VAL A 72 -43.40 -20.79 26.18
C VAL A 72 -44.42 -21.34 25.17
N GLY A 73 -43.89 -21.74 24.00
CA GLY A 73 -44.58 -22.47 22.92
C GLY A 73 -43.56 -23.01 21.93
N LEU A 74 -43.64 -24.31 21.60
CA LEU A 74 -42.60 -25.08 20.90
C LEU A 74 -42.92 -25.32 19.41
N ILE A 75 -41.89 -25.79 18.70
CA ILE A 75 -41.91 -26.32 17.32
C ILE A 75 -42.90 -27.50 17.20
N PRO A 76 -43.50 -27.72 16.02
CA PRO A 76 -43.50 -29.08 15.48
C PRO A 76 -42.91 -29.19 14.05
N ILE A 77 -42.32 -30.35 13.81
CA ILE A 77 -41.81 -30.81 12.51
C ILE A 77 -42.99 -31.32 11.67
N SER A 78 -42.89 -31.22 10.34
CA SER A 78 -43.67 -32.07 9.43
C SER A 78 -42.80 -32.53 8.26
N GLN A 79 -42.78 -33.84 8.03
CA GLN A 79 -42.35 -34.47 6.79
C GLN A 79 -43.61 -34.97 6.05
N ASN A 80 -43.64 -34.88 4.72
CA ASN A 80 -44.12 -35.98 3.86
C ASN A 80 -43.84 -35.72 2.35
N SER A 81 -42.87 -36.48 1.86
CA SER A 81 -42.81 -37.25 0.60
C SER A 81 -43.86 -37.15 -0.53
N ILE A 82 -43.31 -37.15 -1.77
CA ILE A 82 -43.69 -37.89 -3.01
C ILE A 82 -44.85 -37.38 -3.91
N HIS A 83 -44.48 -36.88 -5.10
CA HIS A 83 -44.68 -37.50 -6.43
C HIS A 83 -43.90 -36.68 -7.49
N CYS A 84 -42.84 -37.14 -8.17
CA CYS A 84 -42.78 -38.11 -9.29
C CYS A 84 -43.67 -37.81 -10.50
N SER A 85 -43.08 -37.20 -11.54
CA SER A 85 -43.17 -37.64 -12.95
C SER A 85 -41.87 -37.32 -13.70
N SER A 86 -41.34 -38.29 -14.43
CA SER A 86 -40.21 -38.17 -15.36
C SER A 86 -40.68 -37.92 -16.79
N LEU A 87 -39.79 -37.44 -17.66
CA LEU A 87 -39.61 -38.09 -18.95
C LEU A 87 -38.16 -37.91 -19.45
N ASP A 88 -37.47 -39.02 -19.64
CA ASP A 88 -36.19 -39.09 -20.36
C ASP A 88 -36.41 -39.01 -21.87
N SER A 89 -35.35 -38.64 -22.59
CA SER A 89 -35.04 -39.31 -23.86
C SER A 89 -33.53 -39.52 -24.00
N LEU A 90 -33.10 -40.78 -23.89
CA LEU A 90 -31.75 -41.23 -24.19
C LEU A 90 -31.54 -41.34 -25.71
N SER A 91 -30.32 -41.06 -26.17
CA SER A 91 -29.54 -41.91 -27.09
C SER A 91 -28.21 -41.22 -27.44
N SER A 92 -27.09 -41.90 -27.72
CA SER A 92 -26.63 -43.25 -27.35
C SER A 92 -25.12 -43.32 -27.61
N PHE A 93 -24.40 -44.21 -26.91
CA PHE A 93 -22.96 -44.39 -27.07
C PHE A 93 -22.52 -44.80 -28.48
N SER A 94 -21.33 -44.37 -28.90
CA SER A 94 -20.38 -45.24 -29.61
C SER A 94 -18.93 -44.78 -29.37
N SER A 95 -17.97 -45.67 -29.66
CA SER A 95 -16.68 -45.76 -28.98
C SER A 95 -15.48 -45.20 -29.75
N SER A 96 -14.55 -44.60 -29.00
CA SER A 96 -13.09 -44.62 -29.17
C SER A 96 -12.46 -44.69 -30.58
N SER A 97 -11.64 -43.69 -30.90
CA SER A 97 -10.34 -43.95 -31.52
C SER A 97 -9.30 -42.92 -31.05
N SER A 98 -8.09 -43.40 -30.77
CA SER A 98 -6.95 -42.61 -30.30
C SER A 98 -6.26 -41.84 -31.43
N SER A 99 -6.00 -40.54 -31.26
CA SER A 99 -4.90 -39.89 -31.95
C SER A 99 -4.32 -38.74 -31.13
N SER A 100 -2.99 -38.66 -31.13
CA SER A 100 -2.19 -37.66 -30.43
C SER A 100 -2.48 -36.24 -30.91
N SER A 101 -2.83 -35.34 -30.01
CA SER A 101 -2.81 -33.89 -30.25
C SER A 101 -1.80 -33.21 -29.33
N SER A 102 -0.74 -32.68 -29.92
CA SER A 102 0.19 -31.74 -29.28
C SER A 102 -0.57 -30.57 -28.65
N GLU A 103 -0.25 -30.21 -27.40
CA GLU A 103 -0.83 -29.01 -26.77
C GLU A 103 -0.39 -27.73 -27.49
N THR A 104 -1.29 -27.17 -28.29
CA THR A 104 -1.09 -25.89 -28.96
C THR A 104 -1.09 -24.76 -27.93
N PHE A 105 -0.05 -23.94 -27.92
CA PHE A 105 0.09 -22.79 -27.03
C PHE A 105 -1.10 -21.84 -27.13
N SER A 106 -1.76 -21.56 -25.99
CA SER A 106 -2.78 -20.52 -25.90
C SER A 106 -2.24 -19.14 -26.34
N PRO A 107 -3.00 -18.34 -27.10
CA PRO A 107 -2.53 -17.10 -27.74
C PRO A 107 -2.22 -15.94 -26.76
N MET A 108 -2.29 -16.20 -25.46
CA MET A 108 -2.00 -15.22 -24.40
C MET A 108 -0.50 -15.01 -24.15
N LEU A 109 0.39 -15.84 -24.74
CA LEU A 109 1.84 -15.70 -24.57
C LEU A 109 2.43 -14.54 -25.41
N LEU A 110 1.99 -14.40 -26.67
CA LEU A 110 2.59 -13.44 -27.62
C LEU A 110 2.34 -11.96 -27.29
N THR A 111 1.19 -11.62 -26.70
CA THR A 111 0.83 -10.23 -26.36
C THR A 111 1.69 -9.64 -25.23
N SER A 112 2.41 -10.46 -24.47
CA SER A 112 3.36 -10.02 -23.44
C SER A 112 4.74 -9.64 -23.99
N LEU A 113 5.07 -10.06 -25.22
CA LEU A 113 6.36 -9.83 -25.87
C LEU A 113 6.33 -8.72 -26.93
N SER A 114 5.16 -8.42 -27.50
CA SER A 114 4.99 -7.38 -28.54
C SER A 114 4.77 -5.95 -28.00
N ALA A 115 4.61 -5.77 -26.68
CA ALA A 115 4.33 -4.49 -26.03
C ALA A 115 5.47 -3.43 -26.07
N SER A 116 6.47 -3.61 -26.94
CA SER A 116 7.58 -2.68 -27.18
C SER A 116 7.64 -2.09 -28.59
N ILE A 117 6.74 -2.46 -29.52
CA ILE A 117 6.64 -1.82 -30.85
C ILE A 117 5.17 -1.65 -31.26
N SER A 118 4.56 -0.55 -30.81
CA SER A 118 3.39 0.06 -31.47
C SER A 118 3.38 1.56 -31.21
N LEU A 119 4.23 2.29 -31.94
CA LEU A 119 4.03 3.72 -32.15
C LEU A 119 2.96 3.88 -33.22
N MET A 120 2.09 4.87 -33.02
CA MET A 120 0.94 5.27 -33.87
C MET A 120 -0.37 4.48 -33.65
N ASP A 121 -1.40 5.28 -33.37
CA ASP A 121 -2.85 5.10 -33.46
C ASP A 121 -3.64 4.26 -32.41
N GLU A 122 -4.37 5.01 -31.55
CA GLU A 122 -5.69 4.77 -30.92
C GLU A 122 -5.80 5.65 -29.65
N ASP A 123 -6.46 6.82 -29.79
CA ASP A 123 -6.29 7.96 -28.87
C ASP A 123 -7.06 7.89 -27.53
N VAL A 124 -7.52 6.69 -27.14
CA VAL A 124 -8.16 6.43 -25.83
C VAL A 124 -7.65 5.12 -25.22
N PRO A 125 -6.90 5.16 -24.09
CA PRO A 125 -6.45 3.95 -23.43
C PRO A 125 -7.64 3.11 -22.94
N ARG A 126 -7.87 1.94 -23.56
CA ARG A 126 -8.80 0.94 -23.04
C ARG A 126 -8.40 0.60 -21.60
N LEU A 127 -9.40 0.45 -20.73
CA LEU A 127 -9.16 0.26 -19.29
C LEU A 127 -8.28 -0.98 -18.99
N SER A 128 -8.34 -2.00 -19.85
CA SER A 128 -7.45 -3.18 -19.85
C SER A 128 -5.95 -2.85 -19.99
N ASN A 129 -5.59 -1.83 -20.77
CA ASN A 129 -4.20 -1.56 -21.19
C ASN A 129 -3.52 -0.50 -20.31
N SER A 130 -4.25 0.07 -19.34
CA SER A 130 -3.75 1.14 -18.46
C SER A 130 -3.17 0.62 -17.13
N VAL A 131 -3.46 -0.64 -16.75
CA VAL A 131 -2.92 -1.26 -15.54
C VAL A 131 -1.44 -1.57 -15.72
N MET A 132 -0.64 -1.36 -14.67
CA MET A 132 0.75 -1.77 -14.65
C MET A 132 0.86 -3.29 -14.46
N SER A 133 0.85 -4.03 -15.55
CA SER A 133 0.89 -5.49 -15.52
C SER A 133 2.27 -6.05 -15.10
N PRO A 134 2.33 -7.04 -14.19
CA PRO A 134 3.56 -7.76 -13.88
C PRO A 134 4.00 -8.67 -15.04
N LEU A 135 5.28 -9.10 -15.00
CA LEU A 135 5.73 -10.26 -15.76
C LEU A 135 4.85 -11.51 -15.46
N PRO A 136 4.64 -12.43 -16.41
CA PRO A 136 3.85 -13.63 -16.19
C PRO A 136 4.46 -14.52 -15.10
N ALA A 137 3.63 -15.29 -14.38
CA ALA A 137 4.17 -16.29 -13.44
C ALA A 137 4.81 -17.44 -14.23
N HIS A 138 5.90 -18.01 -13.71
CA HIS A 138 6.55 -19.18 -14.33
C HIS A 138 5.62 -20.40 -14.37
N GLY A 139 5.74 -21.18 -15.44
CA GLY A 139 5.27 -22.56 -15.45
C GLY A 139 6.06 -23.41 -14.44
N MET A 140 5.44 -24.48 -13.95
CA MET A 140 6.05 -25.33 -12.92
C MET A 140 7.13 -26.23 -13.54
N ALA A 141 8.34 -26.22 -13.00
CA ALA A 141 9.42 -27.07 -13.49
C ALA A 141 9.15 -28.55 -13.12
N LYS A 142 9.48 -29.46 -14.05
CA LYS A 142 9.21 -30.91 -13.88
C LYS A 142 9.97 -31.53 -12.70
N ASN A 143 11.14 -30.99 -12.36
CA ASN A 143 12.07 -31.57 -11.38
C ASN A 143 11.86 -31.05 -9.93
N MET A 144 10.75 -30.36 -9.64
CA MET A 144 10.41 -29.91 -8.29
C MET A 144 9.68 -31.00 -7.49
N THR A 145 9.91 -31.03 -6.19
CA THR A 145 9.11 -31.82 -5.23
C THR A 145 7.68 -31.26 -5.13
N GLU A 146 6.74 -32.06 -4.63
CA GLU A 146 5.35 -31.62 -4.45
C GLU A 146 5.21 -30.47 -3.43
N GLU A 147 6.10 -30.39 -2.43
CA GLU A 147 6.13 -29.29 -1.47
C GLU A 147 6.56 -27.97 -2.12
N GLU A 148 7.61 -27.99 -2.95
CA GLU A 148 8.06 -26.82 -3.70
C GLU A 148 7.00 -26.39 -4.74
N LYS A 149 6.34 -27.36 -5.38
CA LYS A 149 5.21 -27.07 -6.28
C LYS A 149 4.09 -26.34 -5.55
N ASP A 150 3.62 -26.85 -4.41
CA ASP A 150 2.58 -26.17 -3.63
C ASP A 150 3.03 -24.77 -3.15
N PHE A 151 4.31 -24.60 -2.80
CA PHE A 151 4.86 -23.28 -2.46
C PHE A 151 4.81 -22.28 -3.63
N TRP A 152 5.14 -22.69 -4.87
CA TRP A 152 5.11 -21.79 -6.03
C TRP A 152 3.71 -21.58 -6.65
N LYS A 153 2.80 -22.54 -6.46
CA LYS A 153 1.43 -22.54 -7.00
C LYS A 153 0.70 -21.23 -6.67
N GLN A 154 0.23 -20.52 -7.69
CA GLN A 154 -0.61 -19.33 -7.52
C GLN A 154 -1.99 -19.74 -7.00
N PRO A 155 -2.65 -18.94 -6.14
CA PRO A 155 -4.00 -19.24 -5.68
C PRO A 155 -5.00 -19.08 -6.83
N ASP A 156 -6.17 -19.71 -6.73
CA ASP A 156 -7.25 -19.40 -7.65
C ASP A 156 -7.75 -17.96 -7.40
N GLY A 157 -8.10 -17.27 -8.49
CA GLY A 157 -8.78 -15.97 -8.42
C GLY A 157 -10.28 -16.09 -8.20
N SER A 158 -10.82 -17.30 -7.99
CA SER A 158 -12.25 -17.62 -7.88
C SER A 158 -13.15 -16.95 -8.92
N GLY A 159 -12.65 -16.75 -10.16
CA GLY A 159 -13.33 -16.07 -11.27
C GLY A 159 -13.28 -14.53 -11.25
N TYR A 160 -12.84 -13.91 -10.15
CA TYR A 160 -12.79 -12.45 -10.03
C TYR A 160 -11.82 -11.79 -11.01
N LYS A 161 -12.32 -10.76 -11.70
CA LYS A 161 -11.57 -9.94 -12.67
C LYS A 161 -11.81 -8.45 -12.42
N PRO A 162 -10.87 -7.55 -12.77
CA PRO A 162 -11.07 -6.10 -12.78
C PRO A 162 -12.39 -5.68 -13.45
N CYS A 163 -13.22 -4.92 -12.74
CA CYS A 163 -14.41 -4.28 -13.27
C CYS A 163 -14.59 -2.91 -12.62
N LEU A 164 -14.83 -1.86 -13.41
CA LEU A 164 -15.06 -0.50 -12.91
C LEU A 164 -16.24 0.14 -13.65
N GLU A 165 -17.40 -0.48 -13.53
CA GLU A 165 -18.63 0.10 -14.08
C GLU A 165 -19.23 1.13 -13.12
N PHE A 166 -19.16 2.41 -13.49
CA PHE A 166 -19.74 3.51 -12.72
C PHE A 166 -21.25 3.66 -12.97
N GLY A 167 -22.02 4.00 -11.94
CA GLY A 167 -23.47 4.21 -12.03
C GLY A 167 -23.87 5.37 -12.95
N ILE A 168 -25.09 5.33 -13.48
CA ILE A 168 -25.63 6.34 -14.42
C ILE A 168 -25.56 7.76 -13.81
N LYS A 169 -25.89 7.92 -12.52
CA LYS A 169 -25.83 9.21 -11.82
C LYS A 169 -24.40 9.78 -11.84
N TYR A 170 -23.40 8.97 -11.53
CA TYR A 170 -21.99 9.36 -11.57
C TYR A 170 -21.58 9.82 -12.98
N ARG A 171 -21.95 9.08 -14.03
CA ARG A 171 -21.66 9.44 -15.43
C ARG A 171 -22.31 10.77 -15.85
N ARG A 172 -23.53 11.07 -15.37
CA ARG A 172 -24.18 12.38 -15.63
C ARG A 172 -23.44 13.53 -14.95
N GLU A 173 -23.11 13.39 -13.66
CA GLU A 173 -22.36 14.40 -12.89
C GLU A 173 -20.97 14.68 -13.49
N SER A 174 -20.32 13.66 -14.07
CA SER A 174 -19.02 13.80 -14.74
C SER A 174 -18.99 14.87 -15.84
N VAL A 175 -20.09 15.06 -16.59
CA VAL A 175 -20.14 16.00 -17.72
C VAL A 175 -19.95 17.45 -17.27
N LYS A 176 -20.41 17.78 -16.05
CA LYS A 176 -20.21 19.08 -15.40
C LYS A 176 -18.79 19.18 -14.82
N ILE A 177 -18.37 18.18 -14.05
CA ILE A 177 -17.13 18.21 -13.26
C ILE A 177 -15.87 18.21 -14.17
N SER A 178 -15.89 17.49 -15.29
CA SER A 178 -14.80 17.52 -16.29
C SER A 178 -14.60 18.89 -16.95
N LYS A 179 -15.61 19.77 -16.89
CA LYS A 179 -15.60 21.12 -17.47
C LYS A 179 -15.39 22.22 -16.44
N GLU A 180 -15.19 21.91 -15.16
CA GLU A 180 -15.03 22.90 -14.08
C GLU A 180 -13.84 23.85 -14.33
N LYS A 181 -14.03 25.17 -14.16
CA LYS A 181 -13.02 26.21 -14.48
C LYS A 181 -12.78 27.24 -13.37
N ARG A 182 -13.52 27.18 -12.25
CA ARG A 182 -13.55 28.18 -11.17
C ARG A 182 -13.12 27.63 -9.82
N ARG A 183 -13.37 26.34 -9.55
CA ARG A 183 -12.97 25.66 -8.30
C ARG A 183 -11.75 24.79 -8.52
N PHE A 184 -10.68 25.05 -7.77
CA PHE A 184 -9.42 24.31 -7.82
C PHE A 184 -9.03 23.74 -6.45
N LEU A 185 -8.83 22.44 -6.40
CA LEU A 185 -8.23 21.74 -5.26
C LEU A 185 -6.73 21.59 -5.50
N VAL A 186 -5.92 22.02 -4.54
CA VAL A 186 -4.48 21.73 -4.46
C VAL A 186 -4.25 20.82 -3.26
N VAL A 187 -3.56 19.70 -3.47
CA VAL A 187 -3.19 18.79 -2.37
C VAL A 187 -1.68 18.68 -2.30
N VAL A 188 -1.14 18.85 -1.09
CA VAL A 188 0.26 18.58 -0.79
C VAL A 188 0.35 17.20 -0.11
N ALA A 189 0.86 16.22 -0.86
CA ALA A 189 1.02 14.84 -0.40
C ALA A 189 2.40 14.66 0.27
N SER A 190 2.42 14.10 1.48
CA SER A 190 3.65 13.94 2.28
C SER A 190 3.93 12.50 2.67
N GLY A 191 5.05 12.25 3.37
CA GLY A 191 5.50 10.88 3.68
C GLY A 191 6.24 10.24 2.51
N GLY A 192 6.42 8.92 2.55
CA GLY A 192 7.12 8.17 1.51
C GLY A 192 6.21 7.80 0.34
N LEU A 193 6.77 7.29 -0.77
CA LEU A 193 6.05 6.96 -2.01
C LEU A 193 4.64 6.37 -1.80
N ASN A 194 4.52 5.32 -1.00
CA ASN A 194 3.24 4.63 -0.81
C ASN A 194 2.25 5.38 0.12
N GLN A 195 2.71 6.35 0.94
CA GLN A 195 1.83 7.32 1.62
C GLN A 195 1.35 8.40 0.66
N GLN A 196 2.24 8.87 -0.22
CA GLN A 196 1.90 9.85 -1.25
C GLN A 196 0.86 9.27 -2.22
N ARG A 197 1.04 8.02 -2.70
CA ARG A 197 0.04 7.29 -3.51
C ARG A 197 -1.35 7.29 -2.87
N ASN A 198 -1.45 6.93 -1.58
CA ASN A 198 -2.73 6.91 -0.85
C ASN A 198 -3.38 8.30 -0.78
N GLN A 199 -2.59 9.35 -0.52
CA GLN A 199 -3.09 10.73 -0.48
C GLN A 199 -3.53 11.24 -1.85
N ILE A 200 -2.84 10.87 -2.94
CA ILE A 200 -3.24 11.22 -4.30
C ILE A 200 -4.56 10.52 -4.69
N ILE A 201 -4.73 9.26 -4.30
CA ILE A 201 -5.99 8.51 -4.47
C ILE A 201 -7.14 9.24 -3.77
N ASP A 202 -6.95 9.63 -2.50
CA ASP A 202 -7.96 10.37 -1.75
C ASP A 202 -8.17 11.80 -2.28
N ALA A 203 -7.14 12.47 -2.82
CA ALA A 203 -7.23 13.80 -3.42
C ALA A 203 -8.17 13.84 -4.64
N VAL A 204 -8.07 12.86 -5.54
CA VAL A 204 -8.98 12.74 -6.70
C VAL A 204 -10.43 12.54 -6.24
N VAL A 205 -10.64 11.72 -5.20
CA VAL A 205 -11.98 11.49 -4.64
C VAL A 205 -12.53 12.74 -3.95
N ILE A 206 -11.70 13.52 -3.26
CA ILE A 206 -12.12 14.79 -2.64
C ILE A 206 -12.45 15.84 -3.70
N ALA A 207 -11.64 15.98 -4.76
CA ALA A 207 -11.96 16.84 -5.89
C ALA A 207 -13.31 16.46 -6.53
N ARG A 208 -13.58 15.15 -6.68
CA ARG A 208 -14.87 14.64 -7.14
C ARG A 208 -16.03 14.99 -6.19
N ILE A 209 -15.85 14.85 -4.88
CA ILE A 209 -16.87 15.16 -3.87
C ILE A 209 -17.22 16.66 -3.86
N LEU A 210 -16.22 17.52 -4.07
CA LEU A 210 -16.34 18.99 -4.06
C LEU A 210 -16.72 19.61 -5.42
N GLU A 211 -16.90 18.78 -6.46
CA GLU A 211 -17.13 19.24 -7.84
C GLU A 211 -16.08 20.27 -8.29
N ALA A 212 -14.80 19.94 -8.08
CA ALA A 212 -13.65 20.81 -8.31
C ALA A 212 -12.69 20.21 -9.33
N ALA A 213 -11.93 21.07 -10.03
CA ALA A 213 -10.74 20.64 -10.75
C ALA A 213 -9.62 20.34 -9.75
N LEU A 214 -8.82 19.31 -10.02
CA LEU A 214 -7.62 18.97 -9.25
C LEU A 214 -6.39 19.55 -9.96
N VAL A 215 -5.58 20.35 -9.26
CA VAL A 215 -4.21 20.65 -9.70
C VAL A 215 -3.35 19.42 -9.41
N ILE A 216 -2.41 19.07 -10.30
CA ILE A 216 -1.47 17.95 -10.08
C ILE A 216 -0.90 18.04 -8.65
N PRO A 217 -1.02 16.97 -7.83
CA PRO A 217 -0.61 17.01 -6.43
C PRO A 217 0.87 17.35 -6.26
N VAL A 218 1.15 18.26 -5.34
CA VAL A 218 2.52 18.65 -4.97
C VAL A 218 3.07 17.60 -4.01
N LEU A 219 4.25 17.05 -4.31
CA LEU A 219 4.94 16.14 -3.40
C LEU A 219 5.76 16.96 -2.41
N GLN A 220 5.56 16.73 -1.11
CA GLN A 220 6.32 17.43 -0.08
C GLN A 220 7.68 16.76 0.10
N VAL A 221 8.75 17.56 -0.01
CA VAL A 221 10.13 17.15 0.34
C VAL A 221 10.14 16.48 1.70
N ASN A 222 10.67 15.26 1.76
CA ASN A 222 10.63 14.47 2.98
C ASN A 222 11.91 14.65 3.82
N LEU A 223 11.76 15.16 5.04
CA LEU A 223 12.88 15.42 5.95
C LEU A 223 13.66 14.15 6.38
N ILE A 224 13.08 12.95 6.25
CA ILE A 224 13.75 11.67 6.58
C ILE A 224 14.59 11.16 5.39
N TRP A 225 14.14 11.42 4.15
CA TRP A 225 14.73 10.83 2.94
C TRP A 225 15.40 11.84 1.99
N GLY A 226 15.30 13.15 2.27
CA GLY A 226 15.91 14.21 1.47
C GLY A 226 15.33 14.33 0.04
N ASP A 227 14.19 13.72 -0.22
CA ASP A 227 13.70 13.48 -1.57
C ASP A 227 12.88 14.66 -2.11
N GLU A 228 13.46 15.35 -3.08
CA GLU A 228 12.87 16.51 -3.77
C GLU A 228 12.18 16.15 -5.09
N SER A 229 11.80 14.87 -5.29
CA SER A 229 11.18 14.44 -6.56
C SER A 229 9.81 15.10 -6.79
N GLU A 230 9.59 15.65 -7.99
CA GLU A 230 8.28 16.16 -8.41
C GLU A 230 7.32 15.04 -8.85
N PHE A 231 6.01 15.35 -8.95
CA PHE A 231 4.99 14.40 -9.37
C PHE A 231 5.34 13.73 -10.71
N SER A 232 5.78 14.51 -11.70
CA SER A 232 6.08 14.04 -13.06
C SER A 232 7.35 13.20 -13.16
N GLU A 233 8.27 13.30 -12.19
CA GLU A 233 9.47 12.46 -12.11
C GLU A 233 9.11 11.05 -11.61
N ILE A 234 8.08 10.92 -10.76
CA ILE A 234 7.63 9.63 -10.20
C ILE A 234 6.49 9.01 -11.02
N PHE A 235 5.51 9.80 -11.43
CA PHE A 235 4.25 9.36 -12.05
C PHE A 235 4.08 9.97 -13.44
N ASP A 236 3.44 9.21 -14.32
CA ASP A 236 3.11 9.65 -15.68
C ASP A 236 1.94 10.65 -15.63
N ALA A 237 2.27 11.94 -15.57
CA ALA A 237 1.31 13.05 -15.41
C ALA A 237 0.26 13.12 -16.52
N GLU A 238 0.65 12.89 -17.78
CA GLU A 238 -0.29 12.95 -18.89
C GLU A 238 -1.17 11.70 -18.96
N HIS A 239 -0.64 10.52 -18.59
CA HIS A 239 -1.47 9.32 -18.39
C HIS A 239 -2.46 9.48 -17.24
N PHE A 240 -2.04 10.09 -16.12
CA PHE A 240 -2.90 10.40 -14.97
C PHE A 240 -4.05 11.33 -15.36
N LYS A 241 -3.75 12.41 -16.11
CA LYS A 241 -4.76 13.33 -16.68
C LYS A 241 -5.72 12.62 -17.63
N ARG A 242 -5.22 11.92 -18.68
CA ARG A 242 -6.06 11.22 -19.66
C ARG A 242 -6.94 10.15 -19.03
N THR A 243 -6.40 9.35 -18.10
CA THR A 243 -7.15 8.26 -17.44
C THR A 243 -8.35 8.78 -16.65
N LEU A 244 -8.24 9.97 -16.05
CA LEU A 244 -9.24 10.55 -15.15
C LEU A 244 -10.08 11.67 -15.78
N GLN A 245 -9.88 11.98 -17.07
CA GLN A 245 -10.53 13.11 -17.76
C GLN A 245 -12.07 13.08 -17.71
N ALA A 246 -12.66 11.89 -17.62
CA ALA A 246 -14.10 11.67 -17.50
C ALA A 246 -14.62 11.61 -16.05
N ASP A 247 -13.75 11.77 -15.05
CA ASP A 247 -14.08 11.69 -13.62
C ASP A 247 -13.91 13.03 -12.92
N VAL A 248 -12.76 13.67 -13.12
CA VAL A 248 -12.33 14.93 -12.51
C VAL A 248 -11.46 15.68 -13.51
N ARG A 249 -11.67 16.98 -13.68
CA ARG A 249 -10.76 17.79 -14.51
C ARG A 249 -9.41 17.93 -13.79
N ILE A 250 -8.32 17.49 -14.42
CA ILE A 250 -6.97 17.61 -13.86
C ILE A 250 -6.15 18.63 -14.66
N VAL A 251 -5.51 19.58 -13.98
CA VAL A 251 -4.70 20.64 -14.59
C VAL A 251 -3.26 20.59 -14.07
N SER A 252 -2.29 20.86 -14.95
CA SER A 252 -0.86 20.77 -14.61
C SER A 252 -0.40 21.85 -13.61
N SER A 253 -1.07 23.01 -13.61
CA SER A 253 -0.80 24.11 -12.69
C SER A 253 -2.09 24.88 -12.38
N LEU A 254 -2.07 25.67 -11.30
CA LEU A 254 -3.16 26.59 -10.96
C LEU A 254 -3.19 27.75 -11.97
N PRO A 255 -4.34 28.13 -12.55
CA PRO A 255 -4.40 29.24 -13.50
C PRO A 255 -3.96 30.57 -12.87
N SER A 256 -3.31 31.43 -13.66
CA SER A 256 -2.83 32.75 -13.20
C SER A 256 -3.93 33.62 -12.59
N THR A 257 -5.15 33.52 -13.10
CA THR A 257 -6.36 34.19 -12.57
C THR A 257 -6.76 33.77 -11.15
N HIS A 258 -6.17 32.71 -10.62
CA HIS A 258 -6.44 32.16 -9.27
C HIS A 258 -5.19 32.24 -8.36
N LEU A 259 -4.12 32.90 -8.81
CA LEU A 259 -2.95 33.23 -7.99
C LEU A 259 -3.24 34.46 -7.13
N VAL A 260 -3.94 34.26 -6.01
CA VAL A 260 -4.23 35.31 -5.02
C VAL A 260 -3.16 35.34 -3.91
N PRO A 261 -2.78 36.52 -3.36
CA PRO A 261 -1.71 36.63 -2.36
C PRO A 261 -1.95 35.89 -1.04
N LYS A 262 -3.23 35.57 -0.73
CA LYS A 262 -3.63 34.89 0.50
C LYS A 262 -4.58 33.74 0.15
N GLN A 263 -4.07 32.52 0.22
CA GLN A 263 -4.82 31.29 -0.02
C GLN A 263 -5.07 30.56 1.32
N SER A 264 -6.27 30.05 1.54
CA SER A 264 -6.53 29.22 2.73
C SER A 264 -5.82 27.87 2.64
N VAL A 265 -5.14 27.49 3.74
CA VAL A 265 -4.38 26.24 3.84
C VAL A 265 -4.91 25.42 5.01
N GLU A 266 -5.71 24.41 4.70
CA GLU A 266 -6.31 23.51 5.67
C GLU A 266 -5.31 22.40 6.04
N ARG A 267 -4.87 22.41 7.30
CA ARG A 267 -3.91 21.45 7.87
C ARG A 267 -4.51 20.52 8.93
N LYS A 268 -5.67 20.89 9.48
CA LYS A 268 -6.31 20.19 10.62
C LYS A 268 -7.52 19.39 10.15
N ILE A 269 -7.25 18.32 9.39
CA ILE A 269 -8.28 17.40 8.89
C ILE A 269 -8.49 16.27 9.92
N PRO A 270 -9.73 16.03 10.41
CA PRO A 270 -10.07 14.88 11.25
C PRO A 270 -9.82 13.53 10.55
N HIS A 271 -9.80 12.44 11.31
CA HIS A 271 -9.80 11.10 10.72
C HIS A 271 -11.22 10.62 10.39
N ASP A 272 -11.32 9.72 9.41
CA ASP A 272 -12.56 9.08 8.96
C ASP A 272 -13.62 10.06 8.40
N ILE A 273 -13.17 11.12 7.71
CA ILE A 273 -14.09 12.13 7.15
C ILE A 273 -14.98 11.52 6.04
N SER A 274 -16.27 11.85 6.10
CA SER A 274 -17.27 11.39 5.13
C SER A 274 -17.44 12.40 3.96
N PRO A 275 -18.02 11.98 2.82
CA PRO A 275 -18.36 12.90 1.73
C PRO A 275 -19.29 14.04 2.15
N GLY A 276 -20.18 13.80 3.12
CA GLY A 276 -21.05 14.83 3.70
C GLY A 276 -20.26 15.88 4.50
N TRP A 277 -19.33 15.42 5.36
CA TRP A 277 -18.46 16.31 6.13
C TRP A 277 -17.58 17.19 5.23
N ILE A 278 -17.00 16.60 4.18
CA ILE A 278 -16.16 17.30 3.19
C ILE A 278 -16.94 18.45 2.53
N ARG A 279 -18.16 18.20 2.06
CA ARG A 279 -19.01 19.24 1.46
C ARG A 279 -19.38 20.31 2.47
N ALA A 280 -19.87 19.91 3.64
CA ALA A 280 -20.27 20.85 4.69
C ALA A 280 -19.12 21.77 5.14
N ARG A 281 -17.89 21.24 5.25
CA ARG A 281 -16.73 22.01 5.73
C ARG A 281 -16.08 22.89 4.65
N PHE A 282 -16.00 22.42 3.40
CA PHE A 282 -15.16 23.06 2.38
C PHE A 282 -15.90 23.62 1.17
N PHE A 283 -17.14 23.20 0.87
CA PHE A 283 -17.80 23.60 -0.39
C PHE A 283 -18.11 25.10 -0.45
N LYS A 284 -18.53 25.72 0.66
CA LYS A 284 -18.76 27.18 0.73
C LYS A 284 -17.44 27.95 0.49
N GLN A 285 -16.42 27.65 1.30
CA GLN A 285 -15.07 28.22 1.23
C GLN A 285 -14.48 28.13 -0.19
N LEU A 286 -14.58 26.97 -0.84
CA LEU A 286 -14.06 26.76 -2.19
C LEU A 286 -14.88 27.50 -3.28
N ASN A 287 -16.17 27.76 -3.08
CA ASN A 287 -16.93 28.63 -4.00
C ASN A 287 -16.59 30.12 -3.83
N GLU A 288 -16.25 30.54 -2.62
CA GLU A 288 -15.91 31.94 -2.29
C GLU A 288 -14.46 32.28 -2.68
N GLU A 289 -13.49 31.43 -2.33
CA GLU A 289 -12.06 31.63 -2.61
C GLU A 289 -11.61 31.11 -3.98
N GLY A 290 -12.37 30.23 -4.62
CA GLY A 290 -12.00 29.55 -5.87
C GLY A 290 -10.86 28.52 -5.76
N VAL A 291 -10.05 28.58 -4.71
CA VAL A 291 -8.91 27.69 -4.45
C VAL A 291 -8.98 27.15 -3.03
N LEU A 292 -8.71 25.84 -2.86
CA LEU A 292 -8.57 25.20 -1.56
C LEU A 292 -7.25 24.40 -1.52
N ILE A 293 -6.43 24.65 -0.51
CA ILE A 293 -5.17 23.92 -0.31
C ILE A 293 -5.29 22.98 0.89
N LEU A 294 -5.19 21.67 0.65
CA LEU A 294 -5.18 20.65 1.70
C LEU A 294 -3.76 20.13 1.96
N LYS A 295 -3.37 20.05 3.24
CA LYS A 295 -2.14 19.38 3.70
C LYS A 295 -2.45 18.35 4.78
N GLY A 296 -1.64 17.28 4.84
CA GLY A 296 -1.77 16.26 5.90
C GLY A 296 -2.96 15.31 5.70
N LEU A 297 -3.20 14.90 4.45
CA LEU A 297 -4.34 14.06 4.06
C LEU A 297 -4.14 12.56 4.37
N ASP A 298 -2.94 12.13 4.82
CA ASP A 298 -2.64 10.72 5.08
C ASP A 298 -3.69 10.07 6.02
N SER A 299 -4.37 9.07 5.48
CA SER A 299 -5.33 8.23 6.20
C SER A 299 -6.47 9.03 6.86
N LYS A 300 -6.91 10.11 6.20
CA LYS A 300 -8.01 10.98 6.66
C LYS A 300 -9.37 10.62 6.06
N LEU A 301 -9.47 10.37 4.76
CA LEU A 301 -10.75 10.07 4.08
C LEU A 301 -11.30 8.71 4.53
N SER A 302 -12.60 8.64 4.80
CA SER A 302 -13.23 7.40 5.27
C SER A 302 -12.98 6.22 4.33
N LYS A 303 -12.82 5.02 4.90
CA LYS A 303 -12.59 3.78 4.13
C LYS A 303 -13.87 3.17 3.57
N ASN A 304 -15.03 3.61 4.07
CA ASN A 304 -16.35 3.16 3.64
C ASN A 304 -17.05 4.30 2.86
N LEU A 305 -16.74 4.39 1.57
CA LEU A 305 -17.37 5.36 0.67
C LEU A 305 -18.50 4.70 -0.16
N PRO A 306 -19.43 5.48 -0.74
CA PRO A 306 -20.36 5.00 -1.76
C PRO A 306 -19.65 4.27 -2.91
N SER A 307 -20.30 3.27 -3.51
CA SER A 307 -19.70 2.34 -4.49
C SER A 307 -18.95 3.05 -5.63
N ASP A 308 -19.52 4.08 -6.26
CA ASP A 308 -18.85 4.80 -7.35
C ASP A 308 -17.58 5.56 -6.90
N LEU A 309 -17.52 6.03 -5.65
CA LEU A 309 -16.31 6.66 -5.11
C LEU A 309 -15.25 5.61 -4.71
N GLN A 310 -15.67 4.40 -4.32
CA GLN A 310 -14.74 3.28 -4.16
C GLN A 310 -14.18 2.85 -5.52
N LYS A 311 -15.01 2.71 -6.56
CA LYS A 311 -14.58 2.46 -7.95
C LYS A 311 -13.61 3.53 -8.45
N LEU A 312 -13.85 4.80 -8.11
CA LEU A 312 -12.90 5.88 -8.40
C LEU A 312 -11.56 5.67 -7.69
N ARG A 313 -11.53 5.28 -6.40
CA ARG A 313 -10.28 4.90 -5.73
C ARG A 313 -9.54 3.77 -6.44
N CYS A 314 -10.26 2.72 -6.85
CA CYS A 314 -9.70 1.62 -7.63
C CYS A 314 -9.07 2.11 -8.94
N LYS A 315 -9.81 2.94 -9.70
CA LYS A 315 -9.37 3.54 -10.97
C LYS A 315 -8.07 4.33 -10.78
N VAL A 316 -8.00 5.17 -9.74
CA VAL A 316 -6.81 5.97 -9.46
C VAL A 316 -5.64 5.06 -9.03
N ALA A 317 -5.89 4.10 -8.15
CA ALA A 317 -4.86 3.24 -7.56
C ALA A 317 -4.17 2.30 -8.57
N PHE A 318 -4.95 1.70 -9.47
CA PHE A 318 -4.50 0.64 -10.37
C PHE A 318 -4.32 1.08 -11.84
N HIS A 319 -5.02 2.12 -12.30
CA HIS A 319 -4.93 2.60 -13.69
C HIS A 319 -4.25 3.97 -13.80
N ALA A 320 -4.63 4.96 -13.00
CA ALA A 320 -4.14 6.32 -13.19
C ALA A 320 -2.73 6.55 -12.61
N LEU A 321 -2.42 5.99 -11.43
CA LEU A 321 -1.10 6.09 -10.79
C LEU A 321 -0.07 5.10 -11.36
N ARG A 322 0.20 5.28 -12.66
CA ARG A 322 1.30 4.64 -13.41
C ARG A 322 2.61 5.41 -13.15
N PHE A 323 3.70 4.68 -12.90
CA PHE A 323 5.02 5.31 -12.77
C PHE A 323 5.50 5.91 -14.10
N ALA A 324 6.35 6.94 -14.01
CA ALA A 324 6.98 7.58 -15.16
C ALA A 324 7.77 6.56 -16.01
N ALA A 325 7.93 6.83 -17.31
CA ALA A 325 8.56 5.89 -18.25
C ALA A 325 9.97 5.42 -17.83
N PRO A 326 10.91 6.30 -17.41
CA PRO A 326 12.25 5.88 -17.01
C PRO A 326 12.25 4.88 -15.84
N ILE A 327 11.35 5.07 -14.87
CA ILE A 327 11.18 4.18 -13.71
C ILE A 327 10.64 2.81 -14.16
N ARG A 328 9.65 2.81 -15.06
CA ARG A 328 9.08 1.57 -15.62
C ARG A 328 10.12 0.80 -16.42
N GLU A 329 10.94 1.48 -17.22
CA GLU A 329 11.98 0.86 -18.04
C GLU A 329 13.05 0.19 -17.19
N ILE A 330 13.64 0.89 -16.20
CA ILE A 330 14.63 0.28 -15.31
C ILE A 330 14.00 -0.79 -14.41
N GLY A 331 12.82 -0.53 -13.83
CA GLY A 331 12.12 -1.49 -12.97
C GLY A 331 11.78 -2.80 -13.69
N ASN A 332 11.26 -2.72 -14.92
CA ASN A 332 10.96 -3.90 -15.75
C ASN A 332 12.25 -4.60 -16.19
N LYS A 333 13.31 -3.87 -16.52
CA LYS A 333 14.63 -4.43 -16.87
C LYS A 333 15.22 -5.24 -15.71
N LEU A 334 15.20 -4.72 -14.48
CA LEU A 334 15.68 -5.43 -13.29
C LEU A 334 14.76 -6.61 -12.93
N ALA A 335 13.44 -6.45 -13.04
CA ALA A 335 12.48 -7.55 -12.84
C ALA A 335 12.72 -8.69 -13.86
N ARG A 336 13.02 -8.36 -15.11
CA ARG A 336 13.33 -9.35 -16.16
C ARG A 336 14.63 -10.12 -15.87
N ARG A 337 15.64 -9.49 -15.26
CA ARG A 337 16.87 -10.17 -14.79
C ARG A 337 16.59 -11.17 -13.67
N MET A 338 15.67 -10.86 -12.74
CA MET A 338 15.22 -11.85 -11.76
C MET A 338 14.45 -12.99 -12.43
N TRP A 339 13.54 -12.65 -13.35
CA TRP A 339 12.59 -13.58 -13.97
C TRP A 339 13.22 -14.59 -14.93
N ILE A 340 14.28 -14.23 -15.68
CA ILE A 340 14.91 -15.15 -16.65
C ILE A 340 15.53 -16.38 -15.96
N GLU A 341 16.10 -16.22 -14.76
CA GLU A 341 16.68 -17.33 -13.98
C GLU A 341 15.62 -18.21 -13.27
N GLY A 342 14.32 -17.88 -13.37
CA GLY A 342 13.23 -18.65 -12.78
C GLY A 342 12.38 -17.91 -11.74
N PRO A 343 11.52 -18.64 -11.00
CA PRO A 343 10.62 -18.05 -10.02
C PRO A 343 11.39 -17.51 -8.80
N TYR A 344 10.94 -16.37 -8.29
CA TYR A 344 11.59 -15.70 -7.16
C TYR A 344 10.59 -15.17 -6.13
N ILE A 345 11.07 -15.00 -4.90
CA ILE A 345 10.35 -14.42 -3.77
C ILE A 345 10.78 -12.96 -3.63
N ALA A 346 9.84 -12.01 -3.63
CA ALA A 346 10.12 -10.62 -3.24
C ALA A 346 9.76 -10.39 -1.76
N LEU A 347 10.74 -9.92 -1.00
CA LEU A 347 10.65 -9.66 0.43
C LEU A 347 10.77 -8.17 0.71
N HIS A 348 9.69 -7.57 1.20
CA HIS A 348 9.74 -6.19 1.70
C HIS A 348 10.13 -6.20 3.18
N LEU A 349 11.44 -6.11 3.42
CA LEU A 349 12.07 -6.29 4.74
C LEU A 349 12.15 -4.95 5.47
N ARG A 350 11.14 -4.69 6.32
CA ARG A 350 11.05 -3.46 7.12
C ARG A 350 11.96 -3.51 8.37
N LEU A 351 13.26 -3.55 8.11
CA LEU A 351 14.34 -3.72 9.09
C LEU A 351 15.16 -2.42 9.29
N GLU A 352 14.73 -1.30 8.72
CA GLU A 352 15.41 -0.01 8.76
C GLU A 352 15.36 0.61 10.18
N LYS A 353 16.35 1.46 10.55
CA LYS A 353 16.47 2.01 11.91
C LYS A 353 15.20 2.72 12.38
N ASP A 354 14.59 3.51 11.50
CA ASP A 354 13.36 4.27 11.80
C ASP A 354 12.15 3.36 12.08
N VAL A 355 12.15 2.11 11.61
CA VAL A 355 11.09 1.14 11.90
C VAL A 355 11.26 0.60 13.31
N TRP A 356 12.47 0.21 13.72
CA TRP A 356 12.74 -0.28 15.06
C TRP A 356 12.45 0.80 16.12
N VAL A 357 12.89 2.04 15.86
CA VAL A 357 12.58 3.21 16.70
C VAL A 357 11.07 3.40 16.83
N ARG A 358 10.33 3.49 15.73
CA ARG A 358 8.87 3.73 15.76
C ARG A 358 8.05 2.58 16.33
N THR A 359 8.51 1.33 16.23
CA THR A 359 7.72 0.17 16.67
C THR A 359 7.87 -0.17 18.14
N GLY A 360 8.94 0.28 18.81
CA GLY A 360 9.21 -0.11 20.20
C GLY A 360 9.75 -1.54 20.32
N CYS A 361 10.43 -2.05 19.29
CA CYS A 361 10.77 -3.45 19.15
C CYS A 361 12.29 -3.71 19.15
N ARG A 362 12.70 -4.83 19.76
CA ARG A 362 14.06 -5.36 19.63
C ARG A 362 14.31 -5.87 18.21
N THR A 363 15.54 -5.68 17.76
CA THR A 363 16.06 -5.93 16.42
C THR A 363 16.30 -7.41 16.13
N GLY A 364 16.60 -8.20 17.17
CA GLY A 364 17.10 -9.57 17.04
C GLY A 364 18.61 -9.66 16.75
N LEU A 365 19.33 -8.54 16.76
CA LEU A 365 20.79 -8.47 16.52
C LEU A 365 21.62 -8.53 17.82
N GLY A 366 20.95 -8.57 18.96
CA GLY A 366 21.55 -8.67 20.29
C GLY A 366 21.62 -7.33 21.05
N PRO A 367 22.07 -7.36 22.32
CA PRO A 367 21.88 -6.26 23.26
C PRO A 367 22.46 -4.92 22.83
N LYS A 368 23.58 -4.93 22.09
CA LYS A 368 24.23 -3.71 21.57
C LYS A 368 23.30 -2.90 20.66
N PHE A 369 22.64 -3.56 19.70
CA PHE A 369 21.75 -2.90 18.74
C PHE A 369 20.45 -2.46 19.40
N ASP A 370 19.89 -3.29 20.27
CA ASP A 370 18.66 -2.97 21.00
C ASP A 370 18.86 -1.76 21.94
N ARG A 371 20.06 -1.57 22.51
CA ARG A 371 20.41 -0.41 23.33
C ARG A 371 20.41 0.90 22.52
N ILE A 372 20.96 0.88 21.30
CA ILE A 372 20.95 2.05 20.39
C ILE A 372 19.52 2.46 20.05
N ILE A 373 18.63 1.49 19.77
CA ILE A 373 17.22 1.77 19.50
C ILE A 373 16.50 2.32 20.73
N ALA A 374 16.78 1.80 21.92
CA ALA A 374 16.19 2.27 23.17
C ALA A 374 16.65 3.69 23.55
N GLU A 375 17.91 4.04 23.29
CA GLU A 375 18.45 5.39 23.50
C GLU A 375 17.79 6.41 22.56
N GLU A 376 17.64 6.08 21.27
CA GLU A 376 16.93 6.92 20.29
C GLU A 376 15.44 7.09 20.62
N GLN A 377 14.76 6.03 21.08
CA GLN A 377 13.37 6.12 21.55
C GLN A 377 13.22 7.01 22.78
N LYS A 378 14.25 7.07 23.64
CA LYS A 378 14.27 7.94 24.82
C LYS A 378 14.51 9.41 24.46
N SER A 379 15.31 9.70 23.43
CA SER A 379 15.49 11.07 22.92
C SER A 379 14.32 11.59 22.10
N SER A 380 13.54 10.70 21.46
CA SER A 380 12.41 11.08 20.60
C SER A 380 11.15 10.21 20.83
N PRO A 381 10.52 10.30 22.02
CA PRO A 381 9.35 9.49 22.39
C PRO A 381 8.12 9.75 21.50
N GLU A 382 8.07 10.88 20.79
CA GLU A 382 7.00 11.24 19.87
C GLU A 382 6.90 10.31 18.66
N TYR A 383 7.98 9.65 18.25
CA TYR A 383 8.01 8.72 17.12
C TYR A 383 7.37 7.35 17.45
N LEU A 384 7.17 7.00 18.73
CA LEU A 384 6.62 5.70 19.11
C LEU A 384 5.18 5.54 18.61
N THR A 385 5.00 4.63 17.66
CA THR A 385 3.71 4.31 17.05
C THR A 385 2.90 3.44 18.00
N GLY A 386 1.68 3.90 18.30
CA GLY A 386 0.82 3.31 19.33
C GLY A 386 1.44 3.47 20.71
N ARG A 387 1.14 4.59 21.39
CA ARG A 387 1.57 4.90 22.77
C ARG A 387 0.86 4.04 23.84
N LEU A 388 0.62 2.77 23.53
CA LEU A 388 0.19 1.78 24.50
C LEU A 388 1.39 1.39 25.37
N ASN A 389 1.19 1.39 26.69
CA ASN A 389 2.18 0.92 27.66
C ASN A 389 2.33 -0.61 27.51
N MET A 390 3.26 -1.02 26.66
CA MET A 390 3.49 -2.41 26.29
C MET A 390 4.99 -2.68 26.23
N THR A 391 5.42 -3.80 26.83
CA THR A 391 6.79 -4.31 26.70
C THR A 391 7.10 -4.74 25.27
N TYR A 392 8.38 -4.93 24.97
CA TYR A 392 8.81 -5.51 23.69
C TYR A 392 8.06 -6.81 23.36
N ASP A 393 8.03 -7.76 24.29
CA ASP A 393 7.47 -9.09 24.04
C ASP A 393 5.94 -9.02 23.84
N GLN A 394 5.26 -8.12 24.56
CA GLN A 394 3.84 -7.82 24.33
C GLN A 394 3.62 -7.22 22.93
N ARG A 395 4.47 -6.27 22.48
CA ARG A 395 4.41 -5.70 21.12
C ARG A 395 4.66 -6.76 20.05
N ARG A 396 5.62 -7.66 20.28
CA ARG A 396 5.94 -8.79 19.38
C ARG A 396 4.74 -9.72 19.26
N LEU A 397 4.23 -10.25 20.38
CA LEU A 397 3.09 -11.18 20.39
C LEU A 397 1.79 -10.55 19.86
N ALA A 398 1.58 -9.25 20.07
CA ALA A 398 0.48 -8.49 19.46
C ALA A 398 0.64 -8.26 17.94
N GLY A 399 1.73 -8.72 17.33
CA GLY A 399 2.03 -8.56 15.90
C GLY A 399 2.44 -7.12 15.51
N LEU A 400 2.86 -6.30 16.48
CA LEU A 400 3.24 -4.90 16.27
C LEU A 400 4.72 -4.72 15.91
N CYS A 401 5.56 -5.75 16.01
CA CYS A 401 6.94 -5.73 15.54
C CYS A 401 7.08 -6.14 14.06
N PRO A 402 8.13 -5.70 13.34
CA PRO A 402 8.60 -6.38 12.14
C PRO A 402 9.04 -7.81 12.47
N LEU A 403 8.93 -8.71 11.50
CA LEU A 403 9.65 -9.99 11.55
C LEU A 403 11.12 -9.73 11.24
N ASN A 404 12.02 -10.21 12.09
CA ASN A 404 13.45 -10.18 11.80
C ASN A 404 13.83 -11.25 10.75
N ALA A 405 15.06 -11.20 10.24
CA ALA A 405 15.51 -12.13 9.19
C ALA A 405 15.42 -13.62 9.57
N LEU A 406 15.64 -13.97 10.84
CA LEU A 406 15.51 -15.36 11.32
C LEU A 406 14.03 -15.80 11.31
N GLU A 407 13.12 -14.93 11.73
CA GLU A 407 11.68 -15.19 11.71
C GLU A 407 11.14 -15.30 10.28
N VAL A 408 11.62 -14.45 9.36
CA VAL A 408 11.32 -14.52 7.93
C VAL A 408 11.82 -15.84 7.33
N ALA A 409 13.08 -16.21 7.58
CA ALA A 409 13.69 -17.42 7.03
C ALA A 409 12.95 -18.69 7.50
N ARG A 410 12.70 -18.80 8.81
CA ARG A 410 11.94 -19.92 9.39
C ARG A 410 10.51 -19.99 8.87
N LEU A 411 9.82 -18.86 8.65
CA LEU A 411 8.49 -18.86 8.05
C LEU A 411 8.50 -19.37 6.61
N LEU A 412 9.39 -18.87 5.75
CA LEU A 412 9.48 -19.30 4.36
C LEU A 412 9.77 -20.81 4.25
N LYS A 413 10.77 -21.29 4.99
CA LYS A 413 11.13 -22.72 5.06
C LYS A 413 9.94 -23.57 5.53
N ALA A 414 9.23 -23.12 6.56
CA ALA A 414 8.06 -23.82 7.09
C ALA A 414 6.86 -23.85 6.15
N LEU A 415 6.77 -22.91 5.21
CA LEU A 415 5.76 -22.87 4.16
C LEU A 415 6.15 -23.70 2.91
N GLY A 416 7.34 -24.29 2.86
CA GLY A 416 7.81 -25.12 1.74
C GLY A 416 8.66 -24.38 0.70
N ALA A 417 9.21 -23.20 1.02
CA ALA A 417 10.12 -22.50 0.12
C ALA A 417 11.42 -23.32 -0.08
N PRO A 418 11.86 -23.58 -1.33
CA PRO A 418 13.12 -24.29 -1.57
C PRO A 418 14.31 -23.49 -1.07
N SER A 419 15.34 -24.16 -0.54
CA SER A 419 16.60 -23.51 -0.15
C SER A 419 17.35 -22.86 -1.31
N SER A 420 17.08 -23.31 -2.55
CA SER A 420 17.53 -22.71 -3.80
C SER A 420 16.67 -21.54 -4.29
N ALA A 421 15.62 -21.13 -3.55
CA ALA A 421 14.79 -19.99 -3.94
C ALA A 421 15.62 -18.70 -4.06
N ARG A 422 15.43 -17.99 -5.17
CA ARG A 422 15.97 -16.64 -5.36
C ARG A 422 15.14 -15.64 -4.54
N LEU A 423 15.78 -14.85 -3.69
CA LEU A 423 15.12 -13.84 -2.87
C LEU A 423 15.52 -12.43 -3.29
N TYR A 424 14.56 -11.65 -3.76
CA TYR A 424 14.71 -10.21 -3.96
C TYR A 424 14.37 -9.45 -2.67
N VAL A 425 15.29 -8.62 -2.16
CA VAL A 425 15.04 -7.75 -1.00
C VAL A 425 14.65 -6.36 -1.48
N ALA A 426 13.41 -5.96 -1.15
CA ALA A 426 12.86 -4.64 -1.38
C ALA A 426 12.92 -3.78 -0.11
N GLY A 427 13.30 -2.51 -0.25
CA GLY A 427 13.41 -1.56 0.87
C GLY A 427 14.73 -0.79 0.91
N GLY A 428 14.91 -0.06 2.01
CA GLY A 428 16.18 0.62 2.34
C GLY A 428 17.13 -0.28 3.15
N ASP A 429 18.26 0.30 3.56
CA ASP A 429 19.28 -0.44 4.29
C ASP A 429 18.77 -1.01 5.63
N PRO A 430 18.95 -2.31 5.90
CA PRO A 430 18.60 -2.89 7.19
C PRO A 430 19.53 -2.33 8.27
N PHE A 431 18.98 -1.97 9.43
CA PHE A 431 19.79 -1.61 10.59
C PHE A 431 20.65 -2.81 10.99
N GLY A 432 21.97 -2.63 11.08
CA GLY A 432 22.93 -3.74 11.22
C GLY A 432 23.48 -4.30 9.90
N GLY A 433 23.05 -3.77 8.74
CA GLY A 433 23.61 -4.10 7.43
C GLY A 433 23.55 -5.59 7.10
N THR A 434 24.66 -6.13 6.59
CA THR A 434 24.78 -7.56 6.25
C THR A 434 24.52 -8.48 7.44
N GLN A 435 24.90 -8.10 8.67
CA GLN A 435 24.66 -8.89 9.89
C GLN A 435 23.15 -9.14 10.10
N ALA A 436 22.31 -8.17 9.76
CA ALA A 436 20.86 -8.30 9.89
C ALA A 436 20.23 -9.25 8.88
N LEU A 437 20.89 -9.52 7.75
CA LEU A 437 20.43 -10.45 6.73
C LEU A 437 21.07 -11.85 6.84
N LEU A 438 22.10 -12.04 7.67
CA LEU A 438 22.80 -13.33 7.82
C LEU A 438 21.87 -14.53 8.08
N PRO A 439 20.85 -14.47 8.98
CA PRO A 439 19.97 -15.62 9.21
C PRO A 439 19.16 -16.01 7.97
N LEU A 440 18.83 -15.03 7.11
CA LEU A 440 18.10 -15.26 5.87
C LEU A 440 19.03 -15.82 4.79
N LYS A 441 20.22 -15.22 4.62
CA LYS A 441 21.24 -15.67 3.67
C LYS A 441 21.76 -17.09 3.96
N LYS A 442 21.74 -17.53 5.23
CA LYS A 442 22.11 -18.89 5.64
C LYS A 442 21.12 -19.95 5.14
N GLU A 443 19.82 -19.64 5.12
CA GLU A 443 18.77 -20.57 4.65
C GLU A 443 18.51 -20.45 3.14
N PHE A 444 18.73 -19.25 2.57
CA PHE A 444 18.52 -18.92 1.16
C PHE A 444 19.74 -18.13 0.62
N PRO A 445 20.73 -18.80 0.02
CA PRO A 445 22.01 -18.16 -0.36
C PRO A 445 21.90 -17.09 -1.45
N ASP A 446 20.97 -17.26 -2.42
CA ASP A 446 20.74 -16.31 -3.51
C ASP A 446 19.83 -15.15 -3.07
N LEU A 447 20.41 -14.26 -2.27
CA LEU A 447 19.79 -13.04 -1.77
C LEU A 447 20.29 -11.83 -2.57
N VAL A 448 19.38 -11.14 -3.26
CA VAL A 448 19.69 -10.10 -4.24
C VAL A 448 18.93 -8.79 -3.94
N THR A 449 19.57 -7.64 -4.17
CA THR A 449 18.95 -6.31 -4.09
C THR A 449 18.92 -5.61 -5.46
N LYS A 450 18.21 -4.47 -5.58
CA LYS A 450 18.24 -3.65 -6.82
C LYS A 450 19.64 -3.20 -7.21
N GLU A 451 20.49 -2.90 -6.24
CA GLU A 451 21.89 -2.50 -6.43
C GLU A 451 22.72 -3.65 -7.01
N MET A 452 22.49 -4.89 -6.55
CA MET A 452 23.12 -6.09 -7.10
C MET A 452 22.60 -6.49 -8.49
N LEU A 453 21.33 -6.17 -8.80
CA LEU A 453 20.73 -6.44 -10.11
C LEU A 453 21.12 -5.42 -11.18
N ALA A 454 21.42 -4.18 -10.79
CA ALA A 454 21.77 -3.11 -11.71
C ALA A 454 23.17 -3.31 -12.29
N LYS A 455 23.34 -2.96 -13.57
CA LYS A 455 24.68 -2.78 -14.13
C LYS A 455 25.20 -1.40 -13.70
N GLU A 456 26.52 -1.23 -13.80
CA GLU A 456 27.19 0.04 -13.55
C GLU A 456 26.48 1.21 -14.28
N GLY A 457 26.30 2.32 -13.57
CA GLY A 457 25.59 3.50 -14.06
C GLY A 457 24.05 3.41 -14.11
N GLU A 458 23.43 2.23 -14.18
CA GLU A 458 21.96 2.12 -14.42
C GLU A 458 21.08 2.70 -13.28
N LEU A 459 21.60 2.78 -12.06
CA LEU A 459 20.92 3.42 -10.92
C LEU A 459 21.49 4.80 -10.54
N ALA A 460 22.57 5.25 -11.18
CA ALA A 460 23.21 6.54 -10.84
C ALA A 460 22.26 7.75 -10.89
N PRO A 461 21.31 7.86 -11.85
CA PRO A 461 20.34 8.97 -11.88
C PRO A 461 19.36 9.02 -10.69
N TYR A 462 19.27 7.93 -9.90
CA TYR A 462 18.22 7.73 -8.90
C TYR A 462 18.74 7.64 -7.46
N ILE A 463 20.05 7.74 -7.24
CA ILE A 463 20.67 7.43 -5.94
C ILE A 463 20.14 8.28 -4.77
N ASN A 464 19.82 9.55 -5.03
CA ASN A 464 19.22 10.49 -4.07
C ASN A 464 17.69 10.64 -4.22
N ARG A 465 17.05 9.78 -5.02
CA ARG A 465 15.60 9.83 -5.32
C ARG A 465 14.89 8.64 -4.68
N SER A 466 14.77 8.67 -3.36
CA SER A 466 14.28 7.55 -2.53
C SER A 466 12.94 6.95 -3.01
N SER A 467 12.04 7.80 -3.49
CA SER A 467 10.70 7.43 -3.96
C SER A 467 10.73 6.80 -5.34
N VAL A 468 11.73 7.13 -6.16
CA VAL A 468 12.02 6.45 -7.43
C VAL A 468 12.60 5.06 -7.15
N LEU A 469 13.56 4.93 -6.23
CA LEU A 469 14.10 3.64 -5.80
C LEU A 469 13.00 2.73 -5.22
N ALA A 470 12.10 3.28 -4.39
CA ALA A 470 10.94 2.56 -3.86
C ALA A 470 9.90 2.18 -4.95
N ALA A 471 9.86 2.90 -6.09
CA ALA A 471 9.01 2.57 -7.23
C ALA A 471 9.63 1.44 -8.08
N ILE A 472 10.95 1.40 -8.21
CA ILE A 472 11.70 0.28 -8.79
C ILE A 472 11.46 -1.00 -7.96
N ASP A 473 11.63 -0.92 -6.64
CA ASP A 473 11.29 -1.98 -5.69
C ASP A 473 9.86 -2.50 -5.87
N TYR A 474 8.90 -1.59 -6.10
CA TYR A 474 7.50 -1.93 -6.32
C TYR A 474 7.28 -2.73 -7.61
N ILE A 475 7.96 -2.38 -8.71
CA ILE A 475 7.82 -3.09 -10.00
C ILE A 475 8.42 -4.50 -9.92
N ILE A 476 9.61 -4.63 -9.32
CA ILE A 476 10.28 -5.93 -9.14
C ILE A 476 9.47 -6.80 -8.18
N SER A 477 8.89 -6.21 -7.13
CA SER A 477 7.99 -6.90 -6.19
C SER A 477 6.69 -7.37 -6.83
N LEU A 478 6.07 -6.54 -7.68
CA LEU A 478 4.83 -6.88 -8.39
C LEU A 478 5.03 -8.05 -9.36
N SER A 479 6.19 -8.11 -10.01
CA SER A 479 6.55 -9.16 -10.97
C SER A 479 6.96 -10.50 -10.34
N SER A 480 7.17 -10.57 -9.02
CA SER A 480 7.58 -11.80 -8.33
C SER A 480 6.51 -12.89 -8.33
N THR A 481 6.95 -14.16 -8.27
CA THR A 481 6.07 -15.33 -8.13
C THR A 481 5.40 -15.34 -6.75
N VAL A 482 6.13 -14.92 -5.71
CA VAL A 482 5.65 -14.78 -4.33
C VAL A 482 6.09 -13.44 -3.76
N PHE A 483 5.17 -12.69 -3.13
CA PHE A 483 5.53 -11.51 -2.35
C PHE A 483 5.22 -11.73 -0.86
N MET A 484 6.11 -11.29 0.04
CA MET A 484 5.87 -11.27 1.48
C MET A 484 6.49 -10.02 2.14
N PRO A 485 5.72 -9.21 2.89
CA PRO A 485 6.29 -8.14 3.71
C PRO A 485 6.61 -8.64 5.13
N SER A 486 7.74 -8.24 5.71
CA SER A 486 8.09 -8.60 7.10
C SER A 486 7.26 -7.81 8.14
N HIS A 487 6.68 -6.67 7.74
CA HIS A 487 5.86 -5.83 8.60
C HIS A 487 4.65 -5.25 7.85
N GLY A 488 3.69 -4.71 8.60
CA GLY A 488 2.64 -3.88 8.00
C GLY A 488 3.22 -2.59 7.40
N GLY A 489 2.47 -1.95 6.51
CA GLY A 489 2.88 -0.69 5.90
C GLY A 489 2.22 -0.47 4.55
N ASN A 490 2.39 0.73 4.01
CA ASN A 490 1.67 1.15 2.80
C ASN A 490 2.10 0.36 1.55
N MET A 491 3.39 0.01 1.41
CA MET A 491 3.84 -0.84 0.30
C MET A 491 3.22 -2.25 0.35
N GLY A 492 3.21 -2.90 1.52
CA GLY A 492 2.61 -4.22 1.68
C GLY A 492 1.11 -4.23 1.35
N ARG A 493 0.37 -3.22 1.84
CA ARG A 493 -1.05 -3.00 1.51
C ARG A 493 -1.27 -2.78 0.01
N ALA A 494 -0.47 -1.93 -0.61
CA ALA A 494 -0.56 -1.64 -2.04
C ALA A 494 -0.18 -2.87 -2.90
N MET A 495 0.80 -3.68 -2.48
CA MET A 495 1.10 -4.96 -3.12
C MET A 495 -0.03 -5.97 -2.98
N GLN A 496 -0.65 -6.08 -1.80
CA GLN A 496 -1.77 -6.98 -1.57
C GLN A 496 -2.90 -6.74 -2.58
N GLY A 497 -3.37 -5.49 -2.69
CA GLY A 497 -4.46 -5.16 -3.60
C GLY A 497 -4.06 -5.14 -5.06
N HIS A 498 -2.84 -4.70 -5.41
CA HIS A 498 -2.40 -4.72 -6.81
C HIS A 498 -2.23 -6.16 -7.32
N ARG A 499 -1.61 -7.05 -6.53
CA ARG A 499 -1.49 -8.49 -6.86
C ARG A 499 -2.85 -9.19 -6.92
N ALA A 500 -3.81 -8.79 -6.09
CA ALA A 500 -5.20 -9.23 -6.21
C ALA A 500 -5.83 -8.76 -7.54
N TYR A 501 -5.71 -7.47 -7.85
CA TYR A 501 -6.30 -6.85 -9.03
C TYR A 501 -5.80 -7.46 -10.35
N VAL A 502 -4.50 -7.75 -10.48
CA VAL A 502 -3.90 -8.35 -11.68
C VAL A 502 -3.97 -9.88 -11.72
N GLY A 503 -5.06 -10.45 -11.18
CA GLY A 503 -5.34 -11.90 -11.22
C GLY A 503 -4.82 -12.69 -10.02
N HIS A 504 -4.99 -12.16 -8.80
CA HIS A 504 -4.75 -12.88 -7.55
C HIS A 504 -3.37 -13.55 -7.40
N LYS A 505 -2.29 -12.84 -7.74
CA LYS A 505 -0.92 -13.37 -7.56
C LYS A 505 -0.56 -13.61 -6.09
N LYS A 506 0.21 -14.67 -5.83
CA LYS A 506 0.49 -15.16 -4.46
C LYS A 506 1.09 -14.07 -3.57
N TYR A 507 0.42 -13.77 -2.47
CA TYR A 507 0.80 -12.76 -1.48
C TYR A 507 0.73 -13.41 -0.10
N ILE A 508 1.88 -13.65 0.53
CA ILE A 508 1.92 -14.19 1.89
C ILE A 508 1.70 -13.02 2.86
N ASN A 509 0.63 -13.10 3.65
CA ASN A 509 0.38 -12.20 4.77
C ASN A 509 0.74 -12.92 6.09
N PRO A 510 1.90 -12.63 6.73
CA PRO A 510 2.29 -13.33 7.94
C PRO A 510 1.28 -13.14 9.07
N ASN A 511 0.74 -14.25 9.59
CA ASN A 511 -0.22 -14.26 10.69
C ASN A 511 0.51 -14.10 12.04
N LYS A 512 1.20 -12.97 12.20
CA LYS A 512 2.18 -12.72 13.27
C LYS A 512 1.65 -13.04 14.67
N ARG A 513 0.41 -12.64 14.98
CA ARG A 513 -0.22 -12.91 16.29
C ARG A 513 -0.35 -14.40 16.59
N ALA A 514 -0.78 -15.18 15.61
CA ALA A 514 -0.96 -16.63 15.80
C ALA A 514 0.36 -17.39 15.73
N MET A 515 1.31 -16.94 14.89
CA MET A 515 2.54 -17.69 14.64
C MET A 515 3.65 -17.44 15.68
N LEU A 516 3.83 -16.20 16.16
CA LEU A 516 4.99 -15.82 16.98
C LEU A 516 5.15 -16.54 18.33
N PRO A 517 4.10 -17.05 19.01
CA PRO A 517 4.24 -17.93 20.17
C PRO A 517 5.06 -19.20 19.87
N PHE A 518 4.95 -19.76 18.66
CA PHE A 518 5.62 -21.00 18.28
C PHE A 518 7.11 -20.82 17.94
N PHE A 519 7.56 -19.59 17.65
CA PHE A 519 8.96 -19.35 17.25
C PHE A 519 9.95 -19.50 18.40
N GLY A 520 9.52 -19.26 19.64
CA GLY A 520 10.34 -19.43 20.85
C GLY A 520 10.18 -20.78 21.55
N ASN A 521 9.31 -21.67 21.07
CA ASN A 521 9.03 -22.95 21.72
C ASN A 521 9.97 -24.04 21.21
N ALA A 522 10.96 -24.41 22.02
CA ALA A 522 11.95 -25.44 21.70
C ALA A 522 11.38 -26.87 21.75
N SER A 523 10.22 -27.09 22.36
CA SER A 523 9.58 -28.41 22.50
C SER A 523 8.81 -28.86 21.25
N ILE A 524 8.76 -28.04 20.20
CA ILE A 524 8.04 -28.33 18.95
C ILE A 524 9.02 -28.79 17.89
N SER A 525 8.80 -29.99 17.34
CA SER A 525 9.61 -30.52 16.25
C SER A 525 9.46 -29.69 14.96
N SER A 526 10.48 -29.70 14.10
CA SER A 526 10.45 -28.97 12.82
C SER A 526 9.24 -29.37 11.96
N THR A 527 8.89 -30.65 11.93
CA THR A 527 7.73 -31.16 11.18
C THR A 527 6.41 -30.58 11.70
N GLU A 528 6.23 -30.53 13.03
CA GLU A 528 5.03 -29.97 13.64
C GLU A 528 4.98 -28.43 13.48
N PHE A 529 6.12 -27.75 13.62
CA PHE A 529 6.22 -26.31 13.34
C PHE A 529 5.80 -26.00 11.89
N ASN A 530 6.27 -26.77 10.91
CA ASN A 530 5.90 -26.61 9.51
C ASN A 530 4.40 -26.84 9.29
N ARG A 531 3.82 -27.89 9.90
CA ARG A 531 2.38 -28.19 9.85
C ARG A 531 1.55 -27.02 10.41
N ILE A 532 1.93 -26.48 11.56
CA ILE A 532 1.29 -25.31 12.18
C ILE A 532 1.40 -24.08 11.27
N MET A 533 2.59 -23.77 10.74
CA MET A 533 2.77 -22.60 9.87
C MET A 533 1.92 -22.69 8.60
N LYS A 534 1.87 -23.85 7.93
CA LYS A 534 1.01 -24.06 6.76
C LYS A 534 -0.47 -23.90 7.12
N HIS A 535 -0.92 -24.47 8.24
CA HIS A 535 -2.30 -24.32 8.72
C HIS A 535 -2.68 -22.85 8.98
N LEU A 536 -1.84 -22.10 9.72
CA LEU A 536 -2.07 -20.69 10.08
C LEU A 536 -2.10 -19.74 8.86
N HIS A 537 -1.49 -20.14 7.74
CA HIS A 537 -1.36 -19.32 6.54
C HIS A 537 -2.19 -19.81 5.34
N LYS A 538 -2.85 -20.98 5.39
CA LYS A 538 -3.68 -21.57 4.31
C LYS A 538 -4.58 -20.54 3.59
N TYR A 539 -5.10 -19.56 4.35
CA TYR A 539 -6.06 -18.56 3.89
C TYR A 539 -5.47 -17.16 3.65
N SER A 540 -4.15 -17.02 3.78
CA SER A 540 -3.39 -15.77 3.78
C SER A 540 -2.37 -15.70 2.64
N LEU A 541 -2.67 -16.33 1.50
CA LEU A 541 -1.78 -16.52 0.34
C LEU A 541 -2.17 -15.72 -0.93
N GLY A 542 -3.05 -14.72 -0.83
CA GLY A 542 -3.45 -13.85 -1.96
C GLY A 542 -4.79 -14.17 -2.63
N ARG A 543 -5.46 -15.25 -2.18
CA ARG A 543 -6.83 -15.61 -2.60
C ARG A 543 -7.83 -14.42 -2.46
N PRO A 544 -8.91 -14.38 -3.25
CA PRO A 544 -9.97 -13.39 -3.11
C PRO A 544 -10.47 -13.25 -1.68
N GLN A 545 -10.64 -12.01 -1.24
CA GLN A 545 -11.14 -11.65 0.07
C GLN A 545 -12.10 -10.49 -0.06
N LEU A 546 -13.35 -10.71 0.32
CA LEU A 546 -14.36 -9.66 0.43
C LEU A 546 -13.89 -8.60 1.43
N ARG A 547 -13.94 -7.34 1.01
CA ARG A 547 -13.80 -6.19 1.88
C ARG A 547 -15.01 -6.14 2.82
N ASP A 548 -14.74 -6.13 4.12
CA ASP A 548 -15.75 -5.83 5.14
C ASP A 548 -15.54 -4.42 5.71
N ASN A 549 -16.50 -3.95 6.49
CA ASN A 549 -16.45 -2.61 7.11
C ASN A 549 -15.43 -2.52 8.28
N LYS A 550 -14.52 -3.50 8.46
CA LYS A 550 -13.53 -3.48 9.54
C LYS A 550 -12.53 -2.36 9.32
N ARG A 551 -12.21 -1.64 10.41
CA ARG A 551 -11.20 -0.58 10.42
C ARG A 551 -9.90 -1.10 9.80
N GLY A 552 -9.43 -0.41 8.77
CA GLY A 552 -8.19 -0.74 8.08
C GLY A 552 -8.32 -1.61 6.83
N ARG A 553 -9.53 -2.01 6.40
CA ARG A 553 -9.74 -2.60 5.06
C ARG A 553 -10.31 -1.55 4.10
N ASP A 554 -9.50 -1.18 3.11
CA ASP A 554 -9.88 -0.32 1.99
C ASP A 554 -9.69 -1.06 0.67
N VAL A 555 -10.31 -0.54 -0.39
CA VAL A 555 -10.26 -1.12 -1.74
C VAL A 555 -8.87 -1.17 -2.38
N ILE A 556 -7.92 -0.39 -1.86
CA ILE A 556 -6.52 -0.37 -2.31
C ILE A 556 -5.77 -1.66 -1.89
N ALA A 557 -6.23 -2.34 -0.82
CA ALA A 557 -5.68 -3.62 -0.35
C ALA A 557 -6.66 -4.81 -0.48
N TYR A 558 -7.96 -4.52 -0.55
CA TYR A 558 -9.05 -5.50 -0.65
C TYR A 558 -10.00 -5.08 -1.78
N PRO A 559 -9.65 -5.33 -3.05
CA PRO A 559 -10.38 -4.79 -4.21
C PRO A 559 -11.74 -5.45 -4.47
N VAL A 560 -12.07 -6.57 -3.82
CA VAL A 560 -13.35 -7.28 -4.00
C VAL A 560 -14.36 -6.81 -2.95
N PRO A 561 -15.61 -6.44 -3.30
CA PRO A 561 -16.23 -6.50 -4.63
C PRO A 561 -16.20 -5.18 -5.42
N GLU A 562 -15.77 -4.05 -4.85
CA GLU A 562 -16.00 -2.75 -5.54
C GLU A 562 -15.15 -2.53 -6.79
N CYS A 563 -13.95 -3.11 -6.87
CA CYS A 563 -13.08 -3.02 -8.05
C CYS A 563 -13.12 -4.29 -8.93
N MET A 564 -13.75 -5.36 -8.49
CA MET A 564 -13.63 -6.68 -9.12
C MET A 564 -14.94 -7.45 -9.06
N CYS A 565 -15.34 -7.96 -10.22
CA CYS A 565 -16.58 -8.69 -10.43
C CYS A 565 -16.24 -10.17 -10.66
N ASN A 566 -17.11 -11.07 -10.19
CA ASN A 566 -17.10 -12.44 -10.67
C ASN A 566 -17.86 -12.49 -11.99
N SER A 567 -17.36 -13.23 -12.98
CA SER A 567 -17.97 -13.38 -14.32
C SER A 567 -18.76 -14.68 -14.40
#